data_AF-A0A0L6WQD0-F1
#
_entry.id   AF-A0A0L6WQD0-F1
#
_cell.length_a   1.000
_cell.length_b   1.000
_cell.length_c   1.000
_cell.angle_alpha   90.00
_cell.angle_beta   90.00
_cell.angle_gamma   90.00
#
_symmetry.space_group_name_H-M   'P 1'
#
loop_
_entity.id
_entity.type
_entity.pdbx_description
1 polymer ?
#
loop_
_entity_poly.entity_id
_entity_poly.type
_entity_poly.pdbx_seq_one_letter_code
_entity_poly.pdbx_strand_id
1 'polypeptide(L)'
;QLFCTILYHCAPTTPEALWDKFKHSICDDLQHRLENIWQYRDRVFTDEDVYNYGLHLINDNLKNFGKTLQNFPNMPESKQVSNVDLDKLAIV
;
A
#
# COMPACT_ATOMS: atom_id res chain seq x y z
N GLN A 1 -0.82 -4.21 -7.84
CA GLN A 1 -2.06 -4.94 -8.17
C GLN A 1 -1.99 -6.43 -7.79
N LEU A 2 -0.89 -7.15 -8.11
CA LEU A 2 -0.70 -8.58 -7.79
C LEU A 2 -0.97 -8.97 -6.32
N PHE A 3 -0.47 -8.17 -5.36
CA PHE A 3 -0.60 -8.50 -3.93
C PHE A 3 -2.05 -8.53 -3.42
N CYS A 4 -2.91 -7.60 -3.89
CA CYS A 4 -4.32 -7.57 -3.51
C CYS A 4 -5.06 -8.81 -4.01
N THR A 5 -4.74 -9.25 -5.24
CA THR A 5 -5.27 -10.49 -5.82
C THR A 5 -4.85 -11.71 -4.99
N ILE A 6 -3.60 -11.77 -4.53
CA ILE A 6 -3.11 -12.86 -3.67
C ILE A 6 -3.84 -12.86 -2.31
N LEU A 7 -3.99 -11.70 -1.67
CA LEU A 7 -4.73 -11.60 -0.41
C LEU A 7 -6.19 -12.03 -0.56
N TYR A 8 -6.83 -11.61 -1.65
CA TYR A 8 -8.24 -11.90 -1.89
C TYR A 8 -8.48 -13.36 -2.30
N HIS A 9 -7.71 -13.90 -3.25
CA HIS A 9 -7.92 -15.23 -3.82
C HIS A 9 -7.21 -16.35 -3.07
N CYS A 10 -6.03 -16.10 -2.53
CA CYS A 10 -5.23 -17.14 -1.89
C CYS A 10 -5.49 -17.24 -0.39
N ALA A 11 -6.15 -16.24 0.22
CA ALA A 11 -6.49 -16.19 1.65
C ALA A 11 -5.37 -16.77 2.55
N PRO A 12 -4.13 -16.23 2.45
CA PRO A 12 -3.00 -16.80 3.17
C PRO A 12 -3.28 -16.80 4.67
N THR A 13 -2.89 -17.89 5.34
CA THR A 13 -3.11 -18.07 6.78
C THR A 13 -2.38 -17.00 7.62
N THR A 14 -1.31 -16.42 7.07
CA THR A 14 -0.48 -15.39 7.71
C THR A 14 -0.21 -14.22 6.73
N PRO A 15 -1.18 -13.32 6.52
CA PRO A 15 -1.02 -12.18 5.63
C PRO A 15 0.03 -11.18 6.14
N GLU A 16 0.26 -11.09 7.46
CA GLU A 16 1.27 -10.18 8.03
C GLU A 16 2.70 -10.62 7.68
N ALA A 17 2.99 -11.92 7.79
CA ALA A 17 4.31 -12.46 7.43
C ALA A 17 4.60 -12.29 5.92
N LEU A 18 3.57 -12.40 5.08
CA LEU A 18 3.68 -12.15 3.65
C LEU A 18 3.97 -10.67 3.37
N TRP A 19 3.23 -9.77 4.04
CA TRP A 19 3.52 -8.34 3.96
C TRP A 19 4.93 -8.02 4.43
N ASP A 20 5.36 -8.49 5.60
CA ASP A 20 6.68 -8.16 6.14
C ASP A 20 7.82 -8.64 5.22
N LYS A 21 7.66 -9.82 4.61
CA LYS A 21 8.62 -10.41 3.69
C LYS A 21 8.68 -9.69 2.33
N PHE A 22 7.53 -9.24 1.81
CA PHE A 22 7.43 -8.72 0.46
C PHE A 22 7.18 -7.21 0.37
N LYS A 23 6.93 -6.50 1.48
CA LYS A 23 6.61 -5.06 1.51
C LYS A 23 7.62 -4.22 0.75
N HIS A 24 8.91 -4.58 0.84
CA HIS A 24 9.97 -3.89 0.12
C HIS A 24 9.80 -4.06 -1.39
N SER A 25 9.70 -5.29 -1.89
CA SER A 25 9.48 -5.55 -3.33
C SER A 25 8.13 -5.04 -3.84
N ILE A 26 7.08 -5.04 -3.01
CA ILE A 26 5.75 -4.50 -3.38
C ILE A 26 5.80 -2.98 -3.51
N CYS A 27 6.60 -2.31 -2.69
CA CYS A 27 6.69 -0.86 -2.65
C CYS A 27 7.93 -0.28 -3.36
N ASP A 28 8.82 -1.11 -3.88
CA ASP A 28 9.99 -0.70 -4.66
C ASP A 28 9.55 0.08 -5.92
N ASP A 29 8.59 -0.49 -6.66
CA ASP A 29 7.93 0.20 -7.78
C ASP A 29 7.19 1.47 -7.33
N LEU A 30 6.70 1.50 -6.09
CA LEU A 30 5.94 2.62 -5.54
C LEU A 30 6.84 3.82 -5.27
N GLN A 31 8.03 3.59 -4.70
CA GLN A 31 9.02 4.63 -4.48
C GLN A 31 9.46 5.26 -5.80
N HIS A 32 9.78 4.44 -6.79
CA HIS A 32 10.12 4.92 -8.13
C HIS A 32 9.00 5.75 -8.76
N ARG A 33 7.73 5.36 -8.56
CA ARG A 33 6.59 6.16 -9.05
C ARG A 33 6.45 7.48 -8.29
N LEU A 34 6.60 7.48 -6.97
CA LEU A 34 6.50 8.69 -6.14
C LEU A 34 7.58 9.72 -6.48
N GLU A 35 8.82 9.29 -6.67
CA GLU A 35 9.95 10.15 -7.05
C GLU A 35 9.77 10.78 -8.44
N ASN A 36 9.10 10.08 -9.37
CA ASN A 36 8.81 10.58 -10.71
C ASN A 36 7.61 11.54 -10.77
N ILE A 37 6.85 11.67 -9.68
CA ILE A 37 5.74 12.64 -9.61
C ILE A 37 6.32 14.01 -9.30
N TRP A 38 6.21 14.93 -10.27
CA TRP A 38 6.73 16.30 -10.19
C TRP A 38 6.35 17.04 -8.90
N GLN A 39 5.17 16.75 -8.35
CA GLN A 39 4.62 17.39 -7.15
C GLN A 39 5.34 16.98 -5.85
N TYR A 40 6.17 15.92 -5.87
CA TYR A 40 6.92 15.43 -4.72
C TYR A 40 8.43 15.43 -4.92
N ARG A 41 8.95 16.08 -5.97
CA ARG A 41 10.39 16.09 -6.28
C ARG A 41 11.26 16.67 -5.16
N ASP A 42 10.72 17.59 -4.36
CA ASP A 42 11.39 18.16 -3.19
C ASP A 42 11.12 17.40 -1.88
N ARG A 43 10.28 16.35 -1.91
CA ARG A 43 9.94 15.54 -0.73
C ARG A 43 10.78 14.28 -0.73
N VAL A 44 11.58 14.10 0.32
CA VAL A 44 12.25 12.83 0.59
C VAL A 44 11.25 11.89 1.24
N PHE A 45 10.95 10.77 0.60
CA PHE A 45 10.14 9.71 1.19
C PHE A 45 11.04 8.76 1.96
N THR A 46 10.67 8.46 3.21
CA THR A 46 11.33 7.38 3.96
C THR A 46 10.70 6.04 3.62
N ASP A 47 11.41 4.95 3.88
CA ASP A 47 10.87 3.59 3.73
C ASP A 47 9.54 3.40 4.50
N GLU A 48 9.41 4.03 5.68
CA GLU A 48 8.17 3.99 6.46
C GLU A 48 7.02 4.70 5.73
N ASP A 49 7.27 5.85 5.11
CA ASP A 49 6.26 6.57 4.31
C ASP A 49 5.82 5.73 3.10
N VAL A 50 6.78 5.11 2.44
CA VAL A 50 6.55 4.24 1.27
C VAL A 50 5.72 3.02 1.67
N TYR A 51 6.07 2.33 2.77
CA TYR A 51 5.30 1.18 3.25
C TYR A 51 3.90 1.57 3.72
N ASN A 52 3.78 2.71 4.39
CA ASN A 52 2.48 3.20 4.84
C ASN A 52 1.58 3.55 3.64
N TYR A 53 2.13 4.17 2.60
CA TYR A 53 1.39 4.43 1.37
C TYR A 53 1.06 3.13 0.61
N GLY A 54 1.96 2.15 0.61
CA GLY A 54 1.69 0.81 0.10
C GLY A 54 0.49 0.15 0.79
N LEU A 55 0.41 0.23 2.12
CA LEU A 55 -0.74 -0.26 2.89
C LEU A 55 -2.02 0.49 2.53
N HIS A 56 -1.97 1.82 2.38
CA HIS A 56 -3.12 2.61 1.97
C HIS A 56 -3.67 2.16 0.61
N LEU A 57 -2.79 1.99 -0.39
CA LEU A 57 -3.18 1.52 -1.72
C LEU A 57 -3.75 0.09 -1.69
N ILE A 58 -3.20 -0.78 -0.86
CA ILE A 58 -3.73 -2.14 -0.70
C ILE A 58 -5.11 -2.08 -0.05
N ASN A 59 -5.28 -1.30 1.01
CA ASN A 59 -6.56 -1.10 1.66
C ASN A 59 -7.62 -0.56 0.69
N ASP A 60 -7.25 0.42 -0.13
CA ASP A 60 -8.15 1.02 -1.10
C ASP A 60 -8.52 0.04 -2.22
N ASN A 61 -7.56 -0.73 -2.72
CA ASN A 61 -7.85 -1.83 -3.64
C ASN A 61 -8.75 -2.89 -3.03
N LEU A 62 -8.57 -3.24 -1.75
CA LEU A 62 -9.44 -4.18 -1.04
C LEU A 62 -10.88 -3.65 -0.91
N LYS A 63 -11.08 -2.34 -0.77
CA LYS A 63 -12.44 -1.74 -0.74
C LYS A 63 -13.20 -2.02 -2.03
N ASN A 64 -12.52 -2.05 -3.18
CA ASN A 64 -13.15 -2.45 -4.46
C ASN A 64 -13.68 -3.89 -4.43
N PHE A 65 -13.14 -4.73 -3.54
CA PHE A 65 -13.62 -6.10 -3.28
C PHE A 65 -14.53 -6.22 -2.05
N GLY A 66 -14.96 -5.10 -1.47
CA GLY A 66 -15.81 -5.06 -0.27
C GLY A 66 -15.10 -5.49 1.02
N LYS A 67 -13.76 -5.43 1.06
CA LYS A 67 -12.93 -5.77 2.22
C LYS A 67 -12.01 -4.60 2.58
N THR A 68 -11.42 -4.66 3.76
CA THR A 68 -10.36 -3.74 4.22
C THR A 68 -9.23 -4.55 4.84
N LEU A 69 -8.10 -3.90 5.13
CA LEU A 69 -7.00 -4.53 5.87
C LEU A 69 -7.46 -5.13 7.21
N GLN A 70 -8.49 -4.54 7.84
CA GLN A 70 -9.09 -5.03 9.10
C GLN A 70 -9.77 -6.40 8.97
N ASN A 71 -10.13 -6.81 7.76
CA ASN A 71 -10.68 -8.14 7.53
C ASN A 71 -9.61 -9.24 7.54
N PHE A 72 -8.33 -8.88 7.64
CA PHE A 72 -7.21 -9.80 7.67
C PHE A 72 -6.53 -9.75 9.05
N PRO A 73 -6.47 -10.87 9.79
CA PRO A 73 -5.88 -10.88 11.13
C PRO A 73 -4.41 -10.51 11.09
N ASN A 74 -3.95 -9.75 12.09
CA ASN A 74 -2.57 -9.30 12.31
C ASN A 74 -1.96 -8.41 11.20
N MET A 75 -2.75 -7.99 10.22
CA MET A 75 -2.26 -7.13 9.15
C MET A 75 -2.03 -5.71 9.67
N PRO A 76 -0.88 -5.06 9.38
CA PRO A 76 -0.65 -3.69 9.81
C PRO A 76 -1.60 -2.74 9.10
N GLU A 77 -2.17 -1.79 9.85
CA GLU A 77 -2.99 -0.73 9.28
C GLU A 77 -2.11 0.40 8.75
N SER A 78 -2.56 1.05 7.66
CA SER A 78 -1.96 2.31 7.25
C SER A 78 -2.21 3.34 8.34
N LYS A 79 -1.16 3.90 8.95
CA LYS A 79 -1.32 5.07 9.83
C LYS A 79 -1.89 6.16 8.94
N GLN A 80 -3.10 6.63 9.24
CA GLN A 80 -3.80 7.70 8.52
C GLN A 80 -2.82 8.82 8.14
N VAL A 81 -2.24 8.73 6.94
CA VAL A 81 -1.45 9.83 6.42
C VAL A 81 -2.51 10.76 5.91
N SER A 82 -2.74 11.86 6.61
CA SER A 82 -3.52 12.98 6.12
C SER A 82 -2.79 13.63 4.94
N ASN A 83 -2.47 12.86 3.89
CA ASN A 83 -2.00 13.34 2.62
C ASN A 83 -3.25 13.41 1.74
N VAL A 84 -4.06 14.43 2.00
CA VAL A 84 -5.24 14.84 1.22
C VAL A 84 -4.88 15.03 -0.28
N ASP A 85 -3.59 15.03 -0.63
CA ASP A 85 -3.07 15.12 -2.00
C ASP A 85 -2.67 13.78 -2.66
N LEU A 86 -2.49 12.68 -1.93
CA LEU A 86 -2.14 11.38 -2.53
C LEU A 86 -3.35 10.63 -3.11
N ASP A 87 -4.55 10.83 -2.56
CA ASP A 87 -5.80 10.23 -3.09
C ASP A 87 -6.15 10.73 -4.50
N LYS A 88 -5.59 11.87 -4.93
CA LYS A 88 -5.75 12.39 -6.29
C LYS A 88 -4.93 11.62 -7.34
N LEU A 89 -3.99 10.76 -6.92
CA LEU A 89 -3.08 10.03 -7.81
C LEU A 89 -3.61 8.66 -8.24
N ALA A 90 -4.74 8.20 -7.70
CA ALA A 90 -5.38 6.96 -8.13
C ALA A 90 -6.11 7.09 -9.49
N ILE A 91 -6.21 8.30 -10.03
CA ILE A 91 -6.83 8.60 -11.34
C ILE A 91 -5.79 9.22 -12.28
N VAL A 92 -4.76 8.45 -12.67
CA VAL A 92 -4.06 8.60 -13.95
C VAL A 92 -3.66 7.23 -14.47
#